data_AF-A0AAV4PMS4-F1
#
_entry.id   AF-A0AAV4PMS4-F1
#
_cell.length_a   1.000
_cell.length_b   1.000
_cell.length_c   1.000
_cell.angle_alpha   90.00
_cell.angle_beta   90.00
_cell.angle_gamma   90.00
#
_symmetry.space_group_name_H-M   'P 1'
#
loop_
_entity.id
_entity.type
_entity.pdbx_description
1 polymer ?
#
loop_
_entity_poly.entity_id
_entity_poly.type
_entity_poly.pdbx_seq_one_letter_code
_entity_poly.pdbx_strand_id
1 'polypeptide(L)'
;MTSEFLSDEHLFAIDLLSFVLRQHQIPVQRHLPSPPCELNRLFRPSIGQAILNYMIQNSSSLHRLWINFFEAGQTDDESLRRLYFELIQQRPHRMFELLMTVLSLHCYQGVSSARADDSSQMMRAMEHIAFVTRTWIGRDPRNWRWFESRVESINRRLKIACAA
;
A
#
# COMPACT_ATOMS: atom_id res chain seq x y z
N MET A 1 12.15 26.67 -5.81
CA MET A 1 11.52 25.51 -5.13
C MET A 1 12.29 24.28 -5.57
N THR A 2 13.11 23.73 -4.68
CA THR A 2 13.85 22.50 -4.91
C THR A 2 12.86 21.38 -5.15
N SER A 3 12.91 20.77 -6.33
CA SER A 3 12.27 19.48 -6.58
C SER A 3 12.88 18.49 -5.59
N GLU A 4 12.21 18.24 -4.48
CA GLU A 4 12.53 17.09 -3.64
C GLU A 4 12.30 15.87 -4.51
N PHE A 5 13.38 15.18 -4.86
CA PHE A 5 13.30 13.92 -5.57
C PHE A 5 12.56 12.93 -4.66
N LEU A 6 11.32 12.62 -5.01
CA LEU A 6 10.56 11.55 -4.36
C LEU A 6 11.36 10.26 -4.48
N SER A 7 11.55 9.56 -3.36
CA SER A 7 12.25 8.29 -3.39
C SER A 7 11.45 7.23 -4.15
N ASP A 8 12.11 6.16 -4.60
CA ASP A 8 11.44 5.09 -5.35
C ASP A 8 10.27 4.48 -4.56
N GLU A 9 10.36 4.41 -3.23
CA GLU A 9 9.28 3.89 -2.39
C GLU A 9 8.08 4.85 -2.29
N HIS A 10 8.31 6.17 -2.35
CA HIS A 10 7.23 7.16 -2.43
C HIS A 10 6.53 7.09 -3.78
N LEU A 11 7.31 6.99 -4.86
CA LEU A 11 6.77 6.82 -6.20
C LEU A 11 5.98 5.50 -6.32
N PHE A 12 6.48 4.40 -5.75
CA PHE A 12 5.72 3.16 -5.63
C PHE A 12 4.41 3.34 -4.85
N ALA A 13 4.44 4.07 -3.73
CA ALA A 13 3.24 4.34 -2.93
C ALA A 13 2.19 5.15 -3.71
N ILE A 14 2.64 6.18 -4.44
CA ILE A 14 1.79 6.99 -5.33
C ILE A 14 1.18 6.12 -6.41
N ASP A 15 1.96 5.30 -7.10
CA ASP A 15 1.48 4.44 -8.17
C ASP A 15 0.49 3.38 -7.66
N LEU A 16 0.77 2.78 -6.50
CA LEU A 16 -0.13 1.82 -5.86
C LEU A 16 -1.47 2.45 -5.47
N LEU A 17 -1.45 3.58 -4.76
CA LEU A 17 -2.68 4.27 -4.38
C LEU A 17 -3.44 4.79 -5.60
N SER A 18 -2.73 5.35 -6.59
CA SER A 18 -3.32 5.79 -7.87
C SER A 18 -4.02 4.64 -8.58
N PHE A 19 -3.40 3.46 -8.63
CA PHE A 19 -4.00 2.25 -9.19
C PHE A 19 -5.29 1.89 -8.45
N VAL A 20 -5.24 1.78 -7.12
CA VAL A 20 -6.40 1.40 -6.29
C VAL A 20 -7.54 2.42 -6.43
N LEU A 21 -7.24 3.71 -6.36
CA LEU A 21 -8.24 4.78 -6.49
C LEU A 21 -8.94 4.76 -7.86
N ARG A 22 -8.19 4.52 -8.95
CA ARG A 22 -8.79 4.37 -10.29
C ARG A 22 -9.75 3.18 -10.36
N GLN A 23 -9.40 2.06 -9.75
CA GLN A 23 -10.28 0.88 -9.69
C GLN A 23 -11.57 1.15 -8.89
N HIS A 24 -11.52 2.11 -7.96
CA HIS A 24 -12.69 2.62 -7.23
C HIS A 24 -13.37 3.83 -7.89
N GLN A 25 -12.96 4.24 -9.09
CA GLN A 25 -13.49 5.40 -9.83
C GLN A 25 -13.33 6.74 -9.08
N ILE A 26 -12.30 6.87 -8.25
CA ILE A 26 -12.02 8.09 -7.47
C ILE A 26 -10.99 8.96 -8.21
N PRO A 27 -11.21 10.28 -8.35
CA PRO A 27 -10.29 11.18 -9.05
C PRO A 27 -8.93 11.33 -8.36
N VAL A 28 -7.88 10.72 -8.92
CA VAL A 28 -6.52 10.69 -8.32
C VAL A 28 -5.90 12.07 -8.15
N GLN A 29 -6.03 12.95 -9.15
CA GLN A 29 -5.35 14.25 -9.22
C GLN A 29 -5.72 15.21 -8.08
N ARG A 30 -6.84 14.95 -7.39
CA ARG A 30 -7.28 15.76 -6.25
C ARG A 30 -6.56 15.41 -4.94
N HIS A 31 -6.02 14.19 -4.83
CA HIS A 31 -5.62 13.63 -3.54
C HIS A 31 -4.15 13.23 -3.46
N LEU A 32 -3.48 13.03 -4.59
CA LEU A 32 -2.07 12.62 -4.63
C LEU A 32 -1.23 13.59 -5.46
N PRO A 33 0.06 13.76 -5.11
CA PRO A 33 0.98 14.46 -5.98
C PRO A 33 1.02 13.77 -7.35
N SER A 34 1.08 14.58 -8.41
CA SER A 34 1.18 14.03 -9.76
C SER A 34 2.50 13.24 -9.86
N PRO A 35 2.47 11.94 -10.16
CA PRO A 35 3.69 11.21 -10.42
C PRO A 35 4.40 11.84 -11.64
N PRO A 36 5.73 11.74 -11.73
CA PRO A 36 6.42 12.03 -12.98
C PRO A 36 5.76 11.25 -14.13
N CYS A 37 5.85 11.74 -15.38
CA CYS A 37 5.18 11.12 -16.55
C CYS A 37 5.54 9.64 -16.80
N GLU A 38 6.53 9.10 -16.09
CA GLU A 38 6.94 7.70 -16.14
C GLU A 38 6.48 6.96 -14.88
N LEU A 39 5.78 5.83 -15.06
CA LEU A 39 5.48 4.87 -13.98
C LEU A 39 6.78 4.44 -13.28
N ASN A 40 6.74 4.29 -11.95
CA ASN A 40 7.90 3.81 -11.20
C ASN A 40 8.29 2.40 -11.63
N ARG A 41 9.58 2.16 -11.83
CA ARG A 41 10.13 0.87 -12.27
C ARG A 41 9.83 -0.30 -11.32
N LEU A 42 9.59 -0.01 -10.04
CA LEU A 42 9.26 -0.98 -8.99
C LEU A 42 7.76 -1.32 -8.94
N PHE A 43 6.90 -0.47 -9.51
CA PHE A 43 5.47 -0.74 -9.54
C PHE A 43 5.09 -1.57 -10.78
N ARG A 44 4.44 -2.71 -10.53
CA ARG A 44 3.78 -3.52 -11.56
C ARG A 44 2.28 -3.51 -11.29
N PRO A 45 1.42 -3.36 -12.31
CA PRO A 45 -0.03 -3.47 -12.13
C PRO A 45 -0.48 -4.77 -11.47
N SER A 46 0.26 -5.87 -11.65
CA SER A 46 0.00 -7.15 -10.97
C SER A 46 0.10 -7.06 -9.45
N ILE A 47 0.99 -6.22 -8.91
CA ILE A 47 1.12 -5.93 -7.48
C ILE A 47 -0.14 -5.20 -7.00
N GLY A 48 -0.51 -4.11 -7.70
CA GLY A 48 -1.72 -3.36 -7.40
C GLY A 48 -2.96 -4.26 -7.42
N GLN A 49 -3.07 -5.16 -8.40
CA GLN A 49 -4.18 -6.10 -8.50
C GLN A 49 -4.22 -7.09 -7.34
N ALA A 50 -3.08 -7.67 -6.94
CA ALA A 50 -3.04 -8.60 -5.81
C ALA A 50 -3.48 -7.93 -4.50
N ILE A 51 -3.01 -6.71 -4.27
CA ILE A 51 -3.36 -5.91 -3.08
C ILE A 51 -4.85 -5.55 -3.10
N LEU A 52 -5.38 -5.09 -4.25
CA LEU A 52 -6.81 -4.81 -4.40
C LEU A 52 -7.67 -6.05 -4.16
N ASN A 53 -7.29 -7.19 -4.73
CA ASN A 53 -8.01 -8.46 -4.54
C ASN A 53 -8.01 -8.88 -3.07
N TYR A 54 -6.85 -8.78 -2.41
CA TYR A 54 -6.74 -9.04 -0.98
C TYR A 54 -7.63 -8.10 -0.17
N MET A 55 -7.64 -6.81 -0.50
CA MET A 55 -8.46 -5.80 0.14
C MET A 55 -9.95 -6.10 0.02
N ILE A 56 -10.42 -6.50 -1.17
CA ILE A 56 -11.81 -6.88 -1.41
C ILE A 56 -12.19 -8.12 -0.59
N GLN A 57 -11.37 -9.18 -0.66
CA GLN A 57 -11.60 -10.45 0.04
C GLN A 57 -11.60 -10.31 1.57
N ASN A 58 -10.80 -9.38 2.10
CA ASN A 58 -10.60 -9.20 3.54
C ASN A 58 -11.20 -7.90 4.08
N SER A 59 -12.11 -7.27 3.33
CA SER A 59 -12.66 -5.93 3.62
C SER A 59 -13.20 -5.79 5.04
N SER A 60 -14.00 -6.74 5.54
CA SER A 60 -14.54 -6.70 6.91
C SER A 60 -13.46 -6.80 8.00
N SER A 61 -12.38 -7.55 7.75
CA SER A 61 -11.27 -7.67 8.69
C SER A 61 -10.40 -6.41 8.66
N LEU A 62 -10.12 -5.88 7.47
CA LEU A 62 -9.40 -4.62 7.32
C LEU A 62 -10.16 -3.44 7.93
N HIS A 63 -11.47 -3.38 7.77
CA HIS A 63 -12.31 -2.34 8.39
C HIS A 63 -12.23 -2.38 9.93
N ARG A 64 -12.27 -3.58 10.53
CA ARG A 64 -12.10 -3.72 11.99
C ARG A 64 -10.71 -3.28 12.45
N LEU A 65 -9.66 -3.65 11.72
CA LEU A 65 -8.30 -3.19 12.02
C LEU A 65 -8.19 -1.68 11.87
N TRP A 66 -8.78 -1.11 10.82
CA TRP A 66 -8.85 0.33 10.58
C TRP A 66 -9.45 1.08 11.77
N ILE A 67 -10.64 0.66 12.21
CA ILE A 67 -11.31 1.27 13.37
C ILE A 67 -10.41 1.23 14.60
N ASN A 68 -9.84 0.05 14.89
CA ASN A 68 -9.04 -0.17 16.09
C ASN A 68 -7.74 0.65 16.11
N PHE A 69 -7.09 0.83 14.95
CA PHE A 69 -5.79 1.49 14.89
C PHE A 69 -5.87 2.99 14.60
N PHE A 70 -6.86 3.45 13.84
CA PHE A 70 -6.86 4.81 13.30
C PHE A 70 -8.06 5.64 13.73
N GLU A 71 -9.27 5.08 13.80
CA GLU A 71 -10.45 5.86 14.23
C GLU A 71 -10.59 5.97 15.75
N ALA A 72 -10.12 4.97 16.51
CA ALA A 72 -10.14 5.02 17.97
C ALA A 72 -9.18 6.08 18.57
N GLY A 73 -8.39 6.79 17.74
CA GLY A 73 -7.53 7.91 18.16
C GLY A 73 -6.29 7.51 18.97
N GLN A 74 -5.90 6.23 18.93
CA GLN A 74 -4.88 5.69 19.85
C GLN A 74 -3.47 5.50 19.26
N THR A 75 -3.26 5.70 17.96
CA THR A 75 -1.97 5.38 17.35
C THR A 75 -1.44 6.56 16.54
N ASP A 76 -0.46 7.25 17.11
CA ASP A 76 0.40 8.17 16.36
C ASP A 76 1.31 7.42 15.38
N ASP A 77 1.87 8.13 14.39
CA ASP A 77 2.68 7.51 13.33
C ASP A 77 3.91 6.77 13.87
N GLU A 78 4.49 7.21 14.99
CA GLU A 78 5.65 6.54 15.59
C GLU A 78 5.24 5.21 16.23
N SER A 79 4.15 5.20 16.99
CA SER A 79 3.56 4.00 17.58
C SER A 79 3.20 2.97 16.50
N LEU A 80 2.67 3.41 15.37
CA LEU A 80 2.31 2.54 14.25
C LEU A 80 3.56 1.93 13.58
N ARG A 81 4.60 2.73 13.37
CA ARG A 81 5.88 2.24 12.83
C ARG A 81 6.53 1.22 13.76
N ARG A 82 6.48 1.44 15.09
CA ARG A 82 6.97 0.47 16.09
C ARG A 82 6.19 -0.84 16.01
N LEU A 83 4.86 -0.77 15.93
CA LEU A 83 4.02 -1.95 15.75
C LEU A 83 4.42 -2.75 14.51
N TYR A 84 4.70 -2.09 13.38
CA TYR A 84 5.19 -2.77 12.18
C TYR A 84 6.50 -3.51 12.44
N PHE A 85 7.47 -2.89 13.09
CA PHE A 85 8.72 -3.57 13.45
C PHE A 85 8.49 -4.77 14.37
N GLU A 86 7.64 -4.64 15.38
CA GLU A 86 7.33 -5.74 16.30
C GLU A 86 6.65 -6.91 15.59
N LEU A 87 5.69 -6.63 14.70
CA LEU A 87 4.96 -7.66 13.95
C LEU A 87 5.89 -8.50 13.08
N ILE A 88 6.84 -7.87 12.39
CA ILE A 88 7.78 -8.61 11.52
C ILE A 88 8.81 -9.39 12.34
N GLN A 89 9.25 -8.86 13.48
CA GLN A 89 10.18 -9.56 14.38
C GLN A 89 9.55 -10.81 15.02
N GLN A 90 8.27 -10.73 15.40
CA GLN A 90 7.57 -11.87 16.02
C GLN A 90 7.24 -12.98 15.01
N ARG A 91 7.03 -12.64 13.73
CA ARG A 91 6.59 -13.60 12.70
C ARG A 91 7.34 -13.41 11.38
N PRO A 92 8.68 -13.58 11.34
CA PRO A 92 9.47 -13.38 10.14
C PRO A 92 9.06 -14.34 9.00
N HIS A 93 8.59 -15.54 9.34
CA HIS A 93 8.10 -16.52 8.38
C HIS A 93 6.77 -16.15 7.72
N ARG A 94 6.04 -15.14 8.24
CA ARG A 94 4.79 -14.61 7.68
C ARG A 94 4.94 -13.20 7.11
N MET A 95 6.17 -12.79 6.83
CA MET A 95 6.47 -11.44 6.37
C MET A 95 5.65 -11.04 5.14
N PHE A 96 5.41 -11.97 4.22
CA PHE A 96 4.63 -11.67 3.01
C PHE A 96 3.15 -11.42 3.32
N GLU A 97 2.51 -12.26 4.15
CA GLU A 97 1.12 -12.07 4.56
C GLU A 97 0.93 -10.79 5.37
N LEU A 98 1.89 -10.47 6.24
CA LEU A 98 1.91 -9.21 6.98
C LEU A 98 2.05 -8.02 6.02
N LEU A 99 2.96 -8.10 5.05
CA LEU A 99 3.18 -7.04 4.06
C LEU A 99 1.90 -6.80 3.26
N MET A 100 1.26 -7.86 2.75
CA MET A 100 -0.01 -7.76 2.05
C MET A 100 -1.11 -7.12 2.92
N THR A 101 -1.17 -7.50 4.20
CA THR A 101 -2.16 -6.95 5.13
C THR A 101 -1.95 -5.45 5.37
N VAL A 102 -0.71 -5.04 5.67
CA VAL A 102 -0.39 -3.63 5.96
C VAL A 102 -0.56 -2.76 4.71
N LEU A 103 -0.09 -3.20 3.54
CA LEU A 103 -0.30 -2.47 2.29
C LEU A 103 -1.80 -2.34 1.95
N SER A 104 -2.57 -3.42 2.12
CA SER A 104 -4.02 -3.39 1.87
C SER A 104 -4.76 -2.50 2.88
N LEU A 105 -4.33 -2.47 4.13
CA LEU A 105 -4.90 -1.61 5.17
C LEU A 105 -4.70 -0.13 4.84
N HIS A 106 -3.50 0.27 4.39
CA HIS A 106 -3.27 1.65 3.97
C HIS A 106 -3.90 2.01 2.63
N CYS A 107 -4.05 1.05 1.72
CA CYS A 107 -4.86 1.28 0.51
C CYS A 107 -6.34 1.49 0.88
N TYR A 108 -6.86 0.73 1.84
CA TYR A 108 -8.22 0.90 2.36
C TYR A 108 -8.39 2.25 3.04
N GLN A 109 -7.43 2.66 3.87
CA GLN A 109 -7.34 4.02 4.44
C GLN A 109 -7.37 5.06 3.33
N GLY A 110 -6.50 4.95 2.32
CA GLY A 110 -6.43 5.90 1.21
C GLY A 110 -7.78 6.04 0.50
N VAL A 111 -8.45 4.93 0.16
CA VAL A 111 -9.80 4.97 -0.45
C VAL A 111 -10.81 5.67 0.44
N SER A 112 -10.79 5.37 1.75
CA SER A 112 -11.72 5.96 2.72
C SER A 112 -11.48 7.46 2.89
N SER A 113 -10.22 7.88 3.02
CA SER A 113 -9.80 9.28 3.10
C SER A 113 -10.13 10.06 1.83
N ALA A 114 -9.93 9.47 0.64
CA ALA A 114 -10.30 10.13 -0.62
C ALA A 114 -11.80 10.41 -0.70
N ARG A 115 -12.63 9.44 -0.28
CA ARG A 115 -14.09 9.61 -0.25
C ARG A 115 -14.54 10.67 0.76
N ALA A 116 -13.78 10.84 1.83
CA ALA A 116 -14.00 11.87 2.84
C ALA A 116 -13.35 13.23 2.47
N ASP A 117 -12.68 13.33 1.33
CA ASP A 117 -11.88 14.49 0.91
C ASP A 117 -10.77 14.89 1.92
N ASP A 118 -10.29 13.92 2.70
CA ASP A 118 -9.23 14.10 3.70
C ASP A 118 -7.85 13.85 3.07
N SER A 119 -7.30 14.90 2.47
CA SER A 119 -5.98 14.86 1.84
C SER A 119 -4.85 14.62 2.85
N SER A 120 -5.02 15.00 4.11
CA SER A 120 -4.00 14.78 5.15
C SER A 120 -3.86 13.29 5.45
N GLN A 121 -4.98 12.60 5.66
CA GLN A 121 -4.96 11.16 5.91
C GLN A 121 -4.57 10.34 4.67
N MET A 122 -4.87 10.84 3.47
CA MET A 122 -4.35 10.26 2.23
C MET A 122 -2.82 10.31 2.19
N MET A 123 -2.23 11.49 2.47
CA MET A 123 -0.78 11.65 2.47
C MET A 123 -0.12 10.75 3.53
N ARG A 124 -0.73 10.62 4.72
CA ARG A 124 -0.26 9.66 5.73
C ARG A 124 -0.30 8.22 5.26
N ALA A 125 -1.36 7.80 4.55
CA ALA A 125 -1.43 6.46 3.98
C ALA A 125 -0.29 6.21 2.97
N MET A 126 -0.02 7.19 2.11
CA MET A 126 1.09 7.16 1.16
C MET A 126 2.45 7.04 1.87
N GLU A 127 2.68 7.84 2.90
CA GLU A 127 3.92 7.80 3.69
C GLU A 127 4.12 6.45 4.38
N HIS A 128 3.06 5.86 4.93
CA HIS A 128 3.15 4.54 5.56
C HIS A 128 3.43 3.42 4.54
N ILE A 129 2.84 3.47 3.35
CA ILE A 129 3.17 2.53 2.28
C ILE A 129 4.66 2.66 1.89
N ALA A 130 5.15 3.89 1.71
CA ALA A 130 6.55 4.15 1.38
C ALA A 130 7.49 3.66 2.50
N PHE A 131 7.11 3.87 3.76
CA PHE A 131 7.86 3.41 4.92
C PHE A 131 7.93 1.87 4.99
N VAL A 132 6.80 1.18 4.86
CA VAL A 132 6.73 -0.29 4.97
C VAL A 132 7.50 -0.95 3.83
N THR A 133 7.35 -0.45 2.61
CA THR A 133 8.11 -0.97 1.45
C THR A 133 9.60 -0.78 1.61
N ARG A 134 10.05 0.41 2.04
CA ARG A 134 11.46 0.67 2.36
C ARG A 134 12.00 -0.26 3.44
N THR A 135 11.22 -0.49 4.50
CA THR A 135 11.70 -1.20 5.68
C THR A 135 11.68 -2.71 5.49
N TRP A 136 10.65 -3.23 4.83
CA TRP A 136 10.44 -4.67 4.72
C TRP A 136 10.96 -5.22 3.40
N ILE A 137 10.77 -4.52 2.27
CA ILE A 137 11.33 -4.97 0.98
C ILE A 137 12.77 -4.45 0.84
N GLY A 138 13.00 -3.19 1.20
CA GLY A 138 14.33 -2.57 1.08
C GLY A 138 14.68 -2.20 -0.36
N ARG A 139 15.97 -1.88 -0.55
CA ARG A 139 16.50 -1.41 -1.85
C ARG A 139 17.17 -2.50 -2.68
N ASP A 140 17.30 -3.72 -2.15
CA ASP A 140 17.90 -4.83 -2.88
C ASP A 140 16.93 -5.31 -3.99
N PRO A 141 17.33 -5.28 -5.28
CA PRO A 141 16.51 -5.78 -6.38
C PRO A 141 16.04 -7.23 -6.21
N ARG A 142 16.78 -8.06 -5.45
CA ARG A 142 16.40 -9.45 -5.16
C ARG A 142 15.14 -9.54 -4.29
N ASN A 143 14.98 -8.61 -3.35
CA ASN A 143 13.80 -8.57 -2.48
C ASN A 143 12.54 -8.16 -3.27
N TRP A 144 12.70 -7.21 -4.20
CA TRP A 144 11.63 -6.82 -5.12
C TRP A 144 11.20 -7.98 -6.02
N ARG A 145 12.16 -8.71 -6.61
CA ARG A 145 11.85 -9.91 -7.40
C ARG A 145 11.17 -11.01 -6.57
N TRP A 146 11.60 -11.20 -5.32
CA TRP A 146 10.94 -12.12 -4.39
C TRP A 146 9.48 -11.71 -4.14
N PHE A 147 9.25 -10.42 -3.87
CA PHE A 147 7.91 -9.89 -3.64
C PHE A 147 7.00 -10.04 -4.88
N GLU A 148 7.50 -9.67 -6.07
CA GLU A 148 6.81 -9.86 -7.34
C GLU A 148 6.44 -11.33 -7.58
N SER A 149 7.38 -12.25 -7.40
CA SER A 149 7.14 -13.70 -7.57
C SER A 149 6.03 -14.23 -6.66
N ARG A 150 5.98 -13.73 -5.41
CA ARG A 150 4.93 -14.09 -4.44
C ARG A 150 3.57 -13.52 -4.82
N VAL A 151 3.53 -12.27 -5.27
CA VAL A 151 2.34 -11.60 -5.81
C VAL A 151 1.77 -12.37 -7.01
N GLU A 152 2.62 -12.75 -7.97
CA GLU A 152 2.20 -13.52 -9.14
C GLU A 152 1.64 -14.90 -8.78
N SER A 153 2.19 -15.54 -7.74
CA SER A 153 1.66 -16.80 -7.21
C SER A 153 0.25 -16.62 -6.66
N ILE A 154 -0.01 -15.54 -5.91
CA ILE A 154 -1.36 -15.19 -5.45
C ILE A 154 -2.29 -14.96 -6.63
N ASN A 155 -1.93 -14.08 -7.57
CA ASN A 155 -2.80 -13.74 -8.70
C ASN A 155 -3.19 -14.97 -9.53
N ARG A 156 -2.25 -15.91 -9.74
CA ARG A 156 -2.53 -17.20 -10.40
C ARG A 156 -3.53 -18.06 -9.63
N ARG A 157 -3.42 -18.10 -8.30
CA ARG A 157 -4.35 -18.86 -7.45
C ARG A 157 -5.74 -18.24 -7.42
N LEU A 158 -5.82 -16.92 -7.44
CA LEU A 158 -7.09 -16.21 -7.36
C LEU A 158 -7.91 -16.28 -8.66
N LYS A 159 -7.32 -16.71 -9.80
CA LYS A 159 -8.00 -16.85 -11.11
C LYS A 159 -8.95 -15.68 -11.40
N ILE A 160 -8.53 -14.46 -11.11
CA ILE A 160 -9.32 -13.28 -11.50
C ILE A 160 -8.94 -13.01 -12.95
N ALA A 161 -9.88 -13.27 -13.85
CA ALA A 161 -9.78 -12.93 -15.25
C ALA A 161 -9.39 -11.45 -15.34
N CYS A 162 -8.20 -11.16 -15.88
CA CYS A 162 -7.84 -9.80 -16.23
C CYS A 162 -8.87 -9.33 -17.26
N ALA A 163 -9.68 -8.34 -16.90
CA ALA A 163 -10.28 -7.48 -17.90
C ALA A 163 -9.13 -6.65 -18.48
N ALA A 164 -8.71 -7.03 -19.69
CA ALA A 164 -7.81 -6.25 -20.53
C ALA A 164 -8.46 -4.93 -20.95
#